data_AF-A0A2Y9KWR9-F1
#
_entry.id   AF-A0A2Y9KWR9-F1
#
_cell.length_a   1.000
_cell.length_b   1.000
_cell.length_c   1.000
_cell.angle_alpha   90.00
_cell.angle_beta   90.00
_cell.angle_gamma   90.00
#
_symmetry.space_group_name_H-M   'P 1'
#
loop_
_entity.id
_entity.type
_entity.pdbx_description
1 polymer ?
#
loop_
_entity_poly.entity_id
_entity_poly.type
_entity_poly.pdbx_seq_one_letter_code
_entity_poly.pdbx_strand_id
1 'polypeptide(L)'
;MHLQKEITKCLEFKSKHEEIDLVSLEEFYKEAPPDISKAEVTMGDPHQQTLARLDWELEQRKRLAEKYRECLSNKEKILKEIEVKKEYLSSLQPRLNSIMQASLPVQEYLFMPFDQAHKQYETARHLPPPLYVLFVQATAYGQACAHMKSSQPPRQDKTLSVAIEGSVDEAKALFKPPEDSQDDESDSDAEEEQTTKRRRPTLGVQLDDKRKEMLKRHPLSVMLDLKCKDDSVLHLTFYYLMNLNIMTVKAKVTTATELITPISAGDLLSPDSVLSCLYPGDHGKKTPNPANQYQFDKVGILTLRDYVLDLGHPYLWVQKLGGLHFPKEQPQHTVIADHSLSASHMETTMKLLKTRVQSRLALHKQFASLEHGIVPVTSDCQYLFPAKVVSRLVKWVTIAHEDYMELHFTKDIVEAGLAEDTNLYYMALVERGTAKLQAAVVLNPGYSSIPPVFQLCLNWKGEKTNSNDDNIRAMESEVNVCYKELCGPRPSHQLLTNQLQRLCVLLDVYLETDSHDDSVEGPKEFPQEKMCLRLFRGPSRMKPFKYNHPQGFFSHR
;
A
#
# COMPACT_ATOMS: atom_id res chain seq x y z
N MET A 1 -24.46 105.16 31.36
CA MET A 1 -23.40 104.24 30.88
C MET A 1 -23.10 103.05 31.80
N HIS A 2 -23.30 103.11 33.13
CA HIS A 2 -23.03 101.97 34.05
C HIS A 2 -23.91 100.74 33.76
N LEU A 3 -25.24 100.92 33.70
CA LEU A 3 -26.19 99.83 33.43
C LEU A 3 -25.95 99.14 32.07
N GLN A 4 -25.50 99.90 31.07
CA GLN A 4 -25.20 99.34 29.75
C GLN A 4 -23.93 98.47 29.77
N LYS A 5 -22.90 98.85 30.55
CA LYS A 5 -21.70 98.03 30.78
C LYS A 5 -22.02 96.77 31.61
N GLU A 6 -22.97 96.87 32.52
CA GLU A 6 -23.43 95.76 33.35
C GLU A 6 -24.26 94.76 32.54
N ILE A 7 -25.12 95.24 31.63
CA ILE A 7 -25.85 94.39 30.68
C ILE A 7 -24.88 93.65 29.75
N THR A 8 -23.85 94.32 29.19
CA THR A 8 -22.86 93.62 28.36
C THR A 8 -22.12 92.53 29.14
N LYS A 9 -21.80 92.78 30.41
CA LYS A 9 -21.17 91.78 31.29
C LYS A 9 -22.12 90.62 31.60
N CYS A 10 -23.41 90.87 31.78
CA CYS A 10 -24.40 89.82 32.01
C CYS A 10 -24.69 88.99 30.75
N LEU A 11 -24.56 89.57 29.55
CA LEU A 11 -24.72 88.87 28.28
C LEU A 11 -23.50 88.02 27.89
N GLU A 12 -22.35 88.20 28.54
CA GLU A 12 -21.16 87.35 28.39
C GLU A 12 -21.25 86.05 29.22
N PHE A 13 -22.35 85.81 29.93
CA PHE A 13 -22.54 84.57 30.68
C PHE A 13 -22.66 83.37 29.72
N LYS A 14 -21.66 82.49 29.77
CA LYS A 14 -21.69 81.20 29.09
C LYS A 14 -21.99 80.12 30.12
N SER A 15 -23.03 79.34 29.85
CA SER A 15 -23.38 78.22 30.72
C SER A 15 -22.74 76.93 30.20
N LYS A 16 -22.31 76.07 31.12
CA LYS A 16 -21.56 74.84 30.80
C LYS A 16 -22.32 73.83 29.93
N HIS A 17 -23.65 73.97 29.80
CA HIS A 17 -24.45 73.12 28.93
C HIS A 17 -24.23 73.39 27.43
N GLU A 18 -23.67 74.55 27.06
CA GLU A 18 -23.35 74.90 25.67
C GLU A 18 -22.15 74.11 25.10
N GLU A 19 -21.33 73.51 25.98
CA GLU A 19 -20.16 72.72 25.61
C GLU A 19 -20.42 71.20 25.61
N ILE A 20 -21.64 70.77 25.92
CA ILE A 20 -21.99 69.35 26.03
C ILE A 20 -22.78 68.92 24.79
N ASP A 21 -22.29 67.88 24.11
CA ASP A 21 -23.02 67.26 23.00
C ASP A 21 -24.25 66.54 23.52
N LEU A 22 -25.43 66.98 23.08
CA LEU A 22 -26.70 66.44 23.52
C LEU A 22 -27.28 65.40 22.56
N VAL A 23 -27.96 64.37 23.09
CA VAL A 23 -28.71 63.36 22.32
C VAL A 23 -29.71 64.03 21.40
N SER A 24 -29.82 63.59 20.15
CA SER A 24 -30.67 64.24 19.14
C SER A 24 -32.14 64.36 19.58
N LEU A 25 -32.85 65.35 19.04
CA LEU A 25 -34.20 65.68 19.51
C LEU A 25 -35.18 64.54 19.23
N GLU A 26 -35.01 63.88 18.10
CA GLU A 26 -35.81 62.73 17.69
C GLU A 26 -35.56 61.49 18.56
N GLU A 27 -34.32 61.24 18.96
CA GLU A 27 -33.96 60.10 19.82
C GLU A 27 -34.42 60.35 21.26
N PHE A 28 -34.30 61.60 21.75
CA PHE A 28 -34.78 61.98 23.08
C PHE A 28 -36.28 61.70 23.26
N TYR A 29 -37.14 62.15 22.35
CA TYR A 29 -38.58 61.92 22.47
C TYR A 29 -39.01 60.47 22.21
N LYS A 30 -38.16 59.65 21.59
CA LYS A 30 -38.42 58.21 21.37
C LYS A 30 -37.98 57.35 22.57
N GLU A 31 -36.87 57.68 23.20
CA GLU A 31 -36.21 56.82 24.20
C GLU A 31 -36.43 57.28 25.64
N ALA A 32 -36.69 58.59 25.87
CA ALA A 32 -36.88 59.11 27.21
C ALA A 32 -38.28 58.75 27.78
N PRO A 33 -38.35 58.25 29.03
CA PRO A 33 -39.60 57.98 29.72
C PRO A 33 -40.52 59.21 29.75
N PRO A 34 -41.85 59.00 29.76
CA PRO A 34 -42.83 60.08 29.78
C PRO A 34 -42.69 61.00 31.00
N ASP A 35 -42.14 60.48 32.10
CA ASP A 35 -41.87 61.23 33.34
C ASP A 35 -40.80 62.32 33.17
N ILE A 36 -39.90 62.18 32.19
CA ILE A 36 -38.78 63.10 31.91
C ILE A 36 -39.04 63.91 30.64
N SER A 37 -39.56 63.27 29.58
CA SER A 37 -39.78 63.94 28.29
C SER A 37 -40.88 65.00 28.32
N LYS A 38 -41.92 64.82 29.16
CA LYS A 38 -43.02 65.78 29.43
C LYS A 38 -43.41 66.60 28.19
N ALA A 39 -43.78 65.91 27.11
CA ALA A 39 -43.95 66.50 25.78
C ALA A 39 -44.95 67.67 25.71
N GLU A 40 -45.92 67.71 26.63
CA GLU A 40 -46.92 68.79 26.73
C GLU A 40 -46.33 70.15 27.11
N VAL A 41 -45.21 70.17 27.86
CA VAL A 41 -44.58 71.41 28.34
C VAL A 41 -43.26 71.68 27.63
N THR A 42 -42.52 70.63 27.26
CA THR A 42 -41.22 70.75 26.59
C THR A 42 -41.31 71.12 25.11
N MET A 43 -42.43 70.86 24.44
CA MET A 43 -42.62 71.27 23.03
C MET A 43 -42.97 72.76 22.86
N GLY A 44 -43.45 73.41 23.93
CA GLY A 44 -43.85 74.82 23.92
C GLY A 44 -42.78 75.80 24.42
N ASP A 45 -41.81 75.33 25.20
CA ASP A 45 -40.74 76.14 25.79
C ASP A 45 -39.34 75.54 25.53
N PRO A 46 -38.47 76.20 24.74
CA PRO A 46 -37.13 75.71 24.43
C PRO A 46 -36.25 75.56 25.68
N HIS A 47 -36.49 76.36 26.73
CA HIS A 47 -35.71 76.24 27.96
C HIS A 47 -36.02 74.93 28.70
N GLN A 48 -37.31 74.62 28.89
CA GLN A 48 -37.71 73.37 29.53
C GLN A 48 -37.33 72.14 28.70
N GLN A 49 -37.30 72.26 27.38
CA GLN A 49 -36.79 71.23 26.48
C GLN A 49 -35.31 70.91 26.75
N THR A 50 -34.46 71.94 26.88
CA THR A 50 -33.03 71.75 27.16
C THR A 50 -32.79 71.14 28.55
N LEU A 51 -33.55 71.55 29.57
CA LEU A 51 -33.46 70.97 30.92
C LEU A 51 -33.84 69.50 30.95
N ALA A 52 -34.95 69.13 30.28
CA ALA A 52 -35.39 67.74 30.22
C ALA A 52 -34.39 66.82 29.49
N ARG A 53 -33.71 67.34 28.45
CA ARG A 53 -32.64 66.62 27.74
C ARG A 53 -31.40 66.42 28.62
N LEU A 54 -31.00 67.45 29.37
CA LEU A 54 -29.89 67.36 30.32
C LEU A 54 -30.16 66.36 31.45
N ASP A 55 -31.39 66.34 31.98
CA ASP A 55 -31.79 65.40 33.03
C ASP A 55 -31.80 63.95 32.52
N TRP A 56 -32.31 63.73 31.31
CA TRP A 56 -32.27 62.40 30.67
C TRP A 56 -30.85 61.91 30.46
N GLU A 57 -29.95 62.77 29.97
CA GLU A 57 -28.55 62.39 29.79
C GLU A 57 -27.84 62.08 31.08
N LEU A 58 -28.12 62.86 32.13
CA LEU A 58 -27.57 62.60 33.45
C LEU A 58 -28.01 61.22 33.94
N GLU A 59 -29.29 60.87 33.77
CA GLU A 59 -29.79 59.55 34.15
C GLU A 59 -29.23 58.42 33.27
N GLN A 60 -29.13 58.64 31.96
CA GLN A 60 -28.47 57.70 31.04
C GLN A 60 -27.02 57.44 31.46
N ARG A 61 -26.23 58.50 31.68
CA ARG A 61 -24.84 58.36 32.13
C ARG A 61 -24.73 57.63 33.47
N LYS A 62 -25.66 57.85 34.40
CA LYS A 62 -25.73 57.09 35.65
C LYS A 62 -26.02 55.59 35.40
N ARG A 63 -27.01 55.28 34.57
CA ARG A 63 -27.36 53.88 34.20
C ARG A 63 -26.21 53.18 33.48
N LEU A 64 -25.55 53.85 32.53
CA LEU A 64 -24.40 53.31 31.81
C LEU A 64 -23.21 53.10 32.76
N ALA A 65 -22.95 54.02 33.68
CA ALA A 65 -21.88 53.86 34.67
C ALA A 65 -22.13 52.68 35.61
N GLU A 66 -23.38 52.45 36.04
CA GLU A 66 -23.73 51.28 36.85
C GLU A 66 -23.57 49.98 36.06
N LYS A 67 -24.12 49.93 34.84
CA LYS A 67 -23.99 48.77 33.94
C LYS A 67 -22.53 48.45 33.61
N TYR A 68 -21.70 49.48 33.40
CA TYR A 68 -20.26 49.31 33.20
C TYR A 68 -19.58 48.70 34.43
N ARG A 69 -19.94 49.16 35.64
CA ARG A 69 -19.42 48.60 36.89
C ARG A 69 -19.84 47.14 37.10
N GLU A 70 -21.09 46.80 36.79
CA GLU A 70 -21.58 45.42 36.81
C GLU A 70 -20.83 44.54 35.80
N CYS A 71 -20.65 45.01 34.56
CA CYS A 71 -19.89 44.31 33.53
C CYS A 71 -18.42 44.08 33.95
N LEU A 72 -17.77 45.06 34.58
CA LEU A 72 -16.42 44.90 35.12
C LEU A 72 -16.37 43.83 36.22
N SER A 73 -17.31 43.86 37.16
CA SER A 73 -17.42 42.83 38.20
C SER A 73 -17.61 41.43 37.61
N ASN A 74 -18.47 41.30 36.59
CA ASN A 74 -18.69 40.02 35.91
C ASN A 74 -17.46 39.55 35.13
N LYS A 75 -16.74 40.46 34.46
CA LYS A 75 -15.47 40.16 33.80
C LYS A 75 -14.46 39.60 34.80
N GLU A 76 -14.29 40.22 35.96
CA GLU A 76 -13.38 39.74 37.00
C GLU A 76 -13.78 38.37 37.55
N LYS A 77 -15.08 38.12 37.75
CA LYS A 77 -15.58 36.80 38.18
C LYS A 77 -15.25 35.73 37.15
N ILE A 78 -15.51 35.99 35.86
CA ILE A 78 -15.24 35.03 34.78
C ILE A 78 -13.73 34.77 34.67
N LEU A 79 -12.88 35.79 34.79
CA LEU A 79 -11.43 35.61 34.77
C LEU A 79 -10.96 34.72 35.93
N LYS A 80 -11.47 34.94 37.15
CA LYS A 80 -11.16 34.09 38.31
C LYS A 80 -11.63 32.65 38.10
N GLU A 81 -12.82 32.44 37.54
CA GLU A 81 -13.30 31.08 37.21
C GLU A 81 -12.43 30.38 36.16
N ILE A 82 -11.94 31.12 35.16
CA ILE A 82 -11.02 30.58 34.15
C ILE A 82 -9.69 30.18 34.81
N GLU A 83 -9.15 31.01 35.70
CA GLU A 83 -7.92 30.73 36.45
C GLU A 83 -8.07 29.42 37.25
N VAL A 84 -9.15 29.30 38.03
CA VAL A 84 -9.43 28.09 38.84
C VAL A 84 -9.60 26.85 37.96
N LYS A 85 -10.28 26.96 36.82
CA LYS A 85 -10.44 25.85 35.88
C LYS A 85 -9.11 25.44 35.23
N LYS A 86 -8.25 26.41 34.89
CA LYS A 86 -6.90 26.15 34.39
C LYS A 86 -6.03 25.45 35.43
N GLU A 87 -6.05 25.91 36.68
CA GLU A 87 -5.34 25.27 37.78
C GLU A 87 -5.85 23.85 38.00
N TYR A 88 -7.17 23.65 38.02
CA TYR A 88 -7.78 22.31 38.14
C TYR A 88 -7.31 21.37 37.02
N LEU A 89 -7.38 21.80 35.76
CA LEU A 89 -6.90 21.03 34.60
C LEU A 89 -5.40 20.71 34.69
N SER A 90 -4.58 21.70 35.08
CA SER A 90 -3.14 21.51 35.26
C SER A 90 -2.81 20.51 36.37
N SER A 91 -3.64 20.43 37.41
CA SER A 91 -3.50 19.48 38.52
C SER A 91 -4.04 18.09 38.20
N LEU A 92 -4.97 17.98 37.25
CA LEU A 92 -5.61 16.72 36.86
C LEU A 92 -4.71 15.87 35.97
N GLN A 93 -4.01 16.49 35.01
CA GLN A 93 -3.07 15.82 34.10
C GLN A 93 -2.02 14.94 34.82
N PRO A 94 -1.28 15.43 35.82
CA PRO A 94 -0.31 14.60 36.54
C PRO A 94 -0.97 13.50 37.38
N ARG A 95 -2.18 13.73 37.92
CA ARG A 95 -2.91 12.69 38.68
C ARG A 95 -3.36 11.54 37.77
N LEU A 96 -3.87 11.84 36.58
CA LEU A 96 -4.22 10.84 35.57
C LEU A 96 -2.98 10.04 35.11
N ASN A 97 -1.85 10.73 34.88
CA ASN A 97 -0.59 10.06 34.54
C ASN A 97 -0.12 9.11 35.65
N SER A 98 -0.21 9.51 36.92
CA SER A 98 0.14 8.63 38.06
C SER A 98 -0.76 7.39 38.13
N ILE A 99 -2.07 7.53 37.87
CA ILE A 99 -3.00 6.39 37.81
C ILE A 99 -2.63 5.45 36.65
N MET A 100 -2.34 6.01 35.48
CA MET A 100 -1.92 5.25 34.31
C MET A 100 -0.64 4.44 34.61
N GLN A 101 0.38 5.07 35.19
CA GLN A 101 1.63 4.42 35.57
C GLN A 101 1.43 3.32 36.63
N ALA A 102 0.59 3.57 37.63
CA ALA A 102 0.27 2.57 38.65
C ALA A 102 -0.50 1.36 38.08
N SER A 103 -1.23 1.53 36.97
CA SER A 103 -2.01 0.47 36.33
C SER A 103 -1.19 -0.42 35.38
N LEU A 104 0.01 0.01 34.95
CA LEU A 104 0.88 -0.75 34.01
C LEU A 104 1.19 -2.18 34.45
N PRO A 105 1.61 -2.46 35.70
CA PRO A 105 1.93 -3.82 36.13
C PRO A 105 0.72 -4.76 36.08
N VAL A 106 -0.48 -4.24 36.37
CA VAL A 106 -1.74 -4.99 36.31
C VAL A 106 -2.17 -5.23 34.86
N GLN A 107 -1.96 -4.25 33.98
CA GLN A 107 -2.18 -4.40 32.54
C GLN A 107 -1.27 -5.48 31.94
N GLU A 108 0.00 -5.51 32.33
CA GLU A 108 0.96 -6.53 31.90
C GLU A 108 0.57 -7.93 32.42
N TYR A 109 0.16 -8.03 33.68
CA TYR A 109 -0.26 -9.29 34.29
C TYR A 109 -1.56 -9.85 33.69
N LEU A 110 -2.53 -8.97 33.35
CA LEU A 110 -3.80 -9.35 32.73
C LEU A 110 -3.74 -9.38 31.20
N PHE A 111 -2.56 -9.14 30.60
CA PHE A 111 -2.36 -9.10 29.14
C PHE A 111 -3.27 -8.09 28.41
N MET A 112 -3.53 -6.93 29.02
CA MET A 112 -4.39 -5.87 28.48
C MET A 112 -3.58 -4.58 28.23
N PRO A 113 -2.90 -4.44 27.08
CA PRO A 113 -1.98 -3.33 26.82
C PRO A 113 -2.72 -2.07 26.33
N PHE A 114 -3.61 -1.53 27.17
CA PHE A 114 -4.39 -0.33 26.83
C PHE A 114 -3.51 0.88 26.55
N ASP A 115 -2.40 1.05 27.29
CA ASP A 115 -1.46 2.16 27.09
C ASP A 115 -0.76 2.09 25.72
N GLN A 116 -0.32 0.90 25.29
CA GLN A 116 0.31 0.73 23.96
C GLN A 116 -0.69 0.98 22.83
N ALA A 117 -1.93 0.46 22.95
CA ALA A 117 -2.98 0.69 21.98
C ALA A 117 -3.37 2.18 21.91
N HIS A 118 -3.41 2.87 23.05
CA HIS A 118 -3.71 4.30 23.12
C HIS A 118 -2.61 5.14 22.46
N LYS A 119 -1.34 4.89 22.79
CA LYS A 119 -0.18 5.56 22.15
C LYS A 119 -0.15 5.36 20.64
N GLN A 120 -0.46 4.14 20.16
CA GLN A 120 -0.59 3.88 18.73
C GLN A 120 -1.74 4.69 18.10
N TYR A 121 -2.87 4.84 18.79
CA TYR A 121 -3.99 5.63 18.30
C TYR A 121 -3.72 7.15 18.30
N GLU A 122 -3.02 7.66 19.31
CA GLU A 122 -2.55 9.05 19.34
C GLU A 122 -1.58 9.32 18.19
N THR A 123 -0.65 8.40 17.94
CA THR A 123 0.26 8.48 16.79
C THR A 123 -0.50 8.39 15.47
N ALA A 124 -1.53 7.54 15.39
CA ALA A 124 -2.36 7.37 14.21
C ALA A 124 -3.13 8.64 13.80
N ARG A 125 -3.43 9.55 14.74
CA ARG A 125 -4.06 10.85 14.43
C ARG A 125 -3.24 11.72 13.48
N HIS A 126 -1.92 11.51 13.43
CA HIS A 126 -1.02 12.25 12.56
C HIS A 126 -0.75 11.52 11.23
N LEU A 127 -1.37 10.37 10.98
CA LEU A 127 -1.24 9.66 9.71
C LEU A 127 -2.04 10.36 8.59
N PRO A 128 -1.53 10.32 7.35
CA PRO A 128 -2.30 10.68 6.17
C PRO A 128 -3.58 9.83 6.08
N PRO A 129 -4.68 10.35 5.51
CA PRO A 129 -5.95 9.63 5.44
C PRO A 129 -5.84 8.20 4.89
N PRO A 130 -5.08 7.91 3.80
CA PRO A 130 -4.95 6.54 3.29
C PRO A 130 -4.20 5.60 4.23
N LEU A 131 -3.17 6.09 4.93
CA LEU A 131 -2.44 5.29 5.92
C LEU A 131 -3.25 5.07 7.20
N TYR A 132 -4.06 6.05 7.59
CA TYR A 132 -4.99 5.92 8.71
C TYR A 132 -6.05 4.84 8.42
N VAL A 133 -6.66 4.87 7.23
CA VAL A 133 -7.61 3.83 6.79
C VAL A 133 -6.93 2.45 6.83
N LEU A 134 -5.72 2.33 6.25
CA LEU A 134 -4.96 1.07 6.30
C LEU A 134 -4.72 0.60 7.74
N PHE A 135 -4.31 1.48 8.64
CA PHE A 135 -4.05 1.17 10.05
C PHE A 135 -5.31 0.67 10.77
N VAL A 136 -6.43 1.38 10.64
CA VAL A 136 -7.72 0.99 11.24
C VAL A 136 -8.18 -0.37 10.72
N GLN A 137 -8.07 -0.59 9.41
CA GLN A 137 -8.54 -1.83 8.79
C GLN A 137 -7.63 -3.02 9.11
N ALA A 138 -6.31 -2.80 9.16
CA ALA A 138 -5.35 -3.84 9.54
C ALA A 138 -5.51 -4.24 11.02
N THR A 139 -5.67 -3.27 11.92
CA THR A 139 -5.91 -3.54 13.35
C THR A 139 -7.24 -4.27 13.56
N ALA A 140 -8.32 -3.84 12.90
CA ALA A 140 -9.61 -4.52 12.93
C ALA A 140 -9.52 -5.96 12.42
N TYR A 141 -8.84 -6.19 11.29
CA TYR A 141 -8.63 -7.54 10.74
C TYR A 141 -7.81 -8.43 11.68
N GLY A 142 -6.75 -7.89 12.30
CA GLY A 142 -5.92 -8.59 13.27
C GLY A 142 -6.71 -9.03 14.51
N GLN A 143 -7.56 -8.16 15.05
CA GLN A 143 -8.45 -8.47 16.17
C GLN A 143 -9.48 -9.53 15.78
N ALA A 144 -10.17 -9.36 14.65
CA ALA A 144 -11.17 -10.33 14.16
C ALA A 144 -10.57 -11.74 13.96
N CYS A 145 -9.37 -11.83 13.39
CA CYS A 145 -8.67 -13.09 13.19
C CYS A 145 -8.25 -13.78 14.49
N ALA A 146 -7.97 -13.02 15.56
CA ALA A 146 -7.64 -13.57 16.87
C ALA A 146 -8.88 -14.22 17.54
N HIS A 147 -10.07 -13.64 17.35
CA HIS A 147 -11.31 -14.16 17.92
C HIS A 147 -11.84 -15.43 17.23
N MET A 148 -11.60 -15.63 15.93
CA MET A 148 -12.10 -16.82 15.22
C MET A 148 -11.42 -18.15 15.61
N LYS A 149 -10.26 -18.13 16.29
CA LYS A 149 -9.50 -19.35 16.65
C LYS A 149 -9.71 -19.82 18.09
N SER A 150 -10.58 -19.18 18.89
CA SER A 150 -10.74 -19.50 20.31
C SER A 150 -11.72 -20.66 20.55
N SER A 151 -11.25 -21.89 20.39
CA SER A 151 -11.82 -23.08 21.07
C SER A 151 -10.81 -23.80 21.99
N GLN A 152 -9.61 -23.23 22.18
CA GLN A 152 -8.58 -23.67 23.12
C GLN A 152 -7.84 -22.45 23.73
N PRO A 153 -7.16 -22.59 24.89
CA PRO A 153 -6.67 -21.44 25.66
C PRO A 153 -5.72 -20.53 24.85
N PRO A 154 -5.67 -19.23 25.18
CA PRO A 154 -5.08 -18.19 24.33
C PRO A 154 -3.55 -18.27 24.34
N ARG A 155 -2.97 -19.16 23.53
CA ARG A 155 -1.61 -18.95 23.03
C ARG A 155 -1.69 -17.90 21.91
N GLN A 156 -1.31 -16.66 22.24
CA GLN A 156 -1.27 -15.53 21.31
C GLN A 156 -0.18 -15.73 20.24
N ASP A 157 -0.42 -16.57 19.24
CA ASP A 157 0.21 -16.35 17.93
C ASP A 157 -0.64 -15.31 17.20
N LYS A 158 -0.43 -14.02 17.52
CA LYS A 158 -0.98 -12.91 16.73
C LYS A 158 -0.45 -13.04 15.31
N THR A 159 -1.29 -13.52 14.39
CA THR A 159 -0.86 -13.77 13.00
C THR A 159 -0.56 -12.51 12.21
N LEU A 160 -0.93 -11.34 12.74
CA LEU A 160 -0.71 -10.03 12.14
C LEU A 160 -0.38 -9.03 13.26
N SER A 161 0.73 -8.31 13.10
CA SER A 161 1.11 -7.16 13.93
C SER A 161 1.17 -5.89 13.08
N VAL A 162 0.82 -4.76 13.70
CA VAL A 162 0.77 -3.44 13.06
C VAL A 162 1.56 -2.46 13.92
N ALA A 163 2.45 -1.69 13.30
CA ALA A 163 3.22 -0.64 13.94
C ALA A 163 3.23 0.62 13.06
N ILE A 164 3.43 1.79 13.68
CA ILE A 164 3.62 3.06 12.99
C ILE A 164 5.07 3.48 13.23
N GLU A 165 5.79 3.75 12.15
CA GLU A 165 7.21 4.13 12.17
C GLU A 165 7.38 5.53 11.61
N GLY A 166 8.32 6.30 12.17
CA GLY A 166 8.70 7.64 11.67
C GLY A 166 8.66 8.75 12.71
N SER A 167 8.88 9.99 12.24
CA SER A 167 8.93 11.18 13.08
C SER A 167 7.56 11.83 13.23
N VAL A 168 7.02 11.82 14.45
CA VAL A 168 5.76 12.49 14.79
C VAL A 168 5.89 14.01 14.75
N ASP A 169 7.07 14.54 15.07
CA ASP A 169 7.32 15.98 15.11
C ASP A 169 7.33 16.60 13.71
N GLU A 170 7.94 15.91 12.73
CA GLU A 170 7.87 16.31 11.32
C GLU A 170 6.44 16.21 10.77
N ALA A 171 5.69 15.19 11.17
CA ALA A 171 4.28 15.06 10.78
C ALA A 171 3.43 16.21 11.34
N LYS A 172 3.63 16.59 12.62
CA LYS A 172 2.96 17.75 13.23
C LYS A 172 3.30 19.06 12.54
N ALA A 173 4.54 19.23 12.08
CA ALA A 173 4.97 20.41 11.33
C ALA A 173 4.23 20.55 9.99
N LEU A 174 3.85 19.45 9.34
CA LEU A 174 3.06 19.46 8.10
C LEU A 174 1.59 19.84 8.30
N PHE A 175 1.04 19.67 9.52
CA PHE A 175 -0.34 20.03 9.86
C PHE A 175 -0.48 21.49 10.31
N LYS A 176 0.61 22.16 10.68
CA LYS A 176 0.54 23.60 10.92
C LYS A 176 0.32 24.28 9.58
N PRO A 177 -0.74 25.12 9.43
CA PRO A 177 -0.79 26.05 8.32
C PRO A 177 0.53 26.82 8.29
N PRO A 178 1.03 27.24 7.12
CA PRO A 178 2.05 28.27 7.10
C PRO A 178 1.46 29.42 7.92
N GLU A 179 2.09 29.78 9.04
CA GLU A 179 1.76 31.06 9.67
C GLU A 179 1.93 32.10 8.57
N ASP A 180 0.88 32.90 8.35
CA ASP A 180 0.87 34.00 7.39
C ASP A 180 2.19 34.75 7.54
N SER A 181 3.11 34.53 6.59
CA SER A 181 4.23 35.41 6.39
C SER A 181 3.59 36.71 5.95
N GLN A 182 3.36 37.60 6.90
CA GLN A 182 3.06 38.99 6.63
C GLN A 182 4.17 39.48 5.70
N ASP A 183 3.76 39.77 4.47
CA ASP A 183 4.53 40.51 3.49
C ASP A 183 4.80 41.90 4.08
N ASP A 184 5.84 42.03 4.89
CA ASP A 184 6.51 43.31 5.11
C ASP A 184 7.34 43.60 3.85
N GLU A 185 6.64 44.02 2.79
CA GLU A 185 7.20 44.83 1.70
C GLU A 185 7.64 46.18 2.30
N SER A 186 8.77 46.18 3.02
CA SER A 186 9.48 47.39 3.39
C SER A 186 10.48 47.71 2.28
N ASP A 187 9.95 48.46 1.32
CA ASP A 187 10.66 49.21 0.29
C ASP A 187 11.82 50.00 0.94
N SER A 188 13.04 49.51 0.75
CA SER A 188 14.26 50.25 1.07
C SER A 188 15.21 50.15 -0.11
N ASP A 189 14.98 51.07 -1.05
CA ASP A 189 15.96 51.60 -1.98
C ASP A 189 17.22 52.03 -1.21
N ALA A 190 18.25 51.19 -1.24
CA ALA A 190 19.62 51.60 -0.97
C ALA A 190 20.58 50.66 -1.73
N GLU A 191 21.13 51.20 -2.81
CA GLU A 191 22.27 50.62 -3.51
C GLU A 191 23.41 50.35 -2.53
N GLU A 192 23.94 49.12 -2.56
CA GLU A 192 25.39 48.91 -2.48
C GLU A 192 25.73 47.55 -3.09
N GLU A 193 26.38 47.60 -4.25
CA GLU A 193 27.01 46.47 -4.92
C GLU A 193 28.05 45.84 -3.99
N GLN A 194 27.75 44.65 -3.45
CA GLN A 194 28.80 43.74 -2.97
C GLN A 194 28.73 42.40 -3.70
N THR A 195 29.74 42.25 -4.54
CA THR A 195 30.13 41.08 -5.30
C THR A 195 30.27 39.84 -4.39
N THR A 196 29.25 38.99 -4.33
CA THR A 196 29.46 37.56 -4.15
C THR A 196 28.76 36.81 -5.27
N LYS A 197 29.55 36.11 -6.08
CA LYS A 197 29.09 35.31 -7.21
C LYS A 197 28.21 34.14 -6.71
N ARG A 198 26.95 34.40 -6.36
CA ARG A 198 25.91 33.37 -6.30
C ARG A 198 25.65 32.93 -7.72
N ARG A 199 26.23 31.78 -8.10
CA ARG A 199 25.88 31.03 -9.31
C ARG A 199 24.36 30.93 -9.36
N ARG A 200 23.74 31.53 -10.39
CA ARG A 200 22.36 31.20 -10.78
C ARG A 200 22.27 29.67 -10.86
N PRO A 201 21.31 29.01 -10.20
CA PRO A 201 21.17 27.56 -10.31
C PRO A 201 20.95 27.23 -11.79
N THR A 202 21.79 26.37 -12.34
CA THR A 202 21.60 25.81 -13.68
C THR A 202 20.21 25.19 -13.73
N LEU A 203 19.44 25.40 -14.80
CA LEU A 203 18.05 24.89 -14.96
C LEU A 203 17.88 23.41 -14.56
N GLY A 204 18.91 22.58 -14.76
CA GLY A 204 18.93 21.18 -14.32
C GLY A 204 18.87 20.98 -12.79
N VAL A 205 19.53 21.82 -12.00
CA VAL A 205 19.52 21.73 -10.52
C VAL A 205 18.13 22.08 -9.99
N GLN A 206 17.44 23.05 -10.61
CA GLN A 206 16.06 23.41 -10.24
C GLN A 206 15.05 22.30 -10.55
N LEU A 207 15.28 21.54 -11.63
CA LEU A 207 14.42 20.40 -11.97
C LEU A 207 14.64 19.23 -11.03
N ASP A 208 15.87 18.95 -10.61
CA ASP A 208 16.16 17.89 -9.64
C ASP A 208 15.62 18.20 -8.25
N ASP A 209 15.67 19.45 -7.80
CA ASP A 209 15.05 19.87 -6.54
C ASP A 209 13.52 19.73 -6.61
N LYS A 210 12.89 20.12 -7.73
CA LYS A 210 11.45 19.90 -7.98
C LYS A 210 11.08 18.41 -8.02
N ARG A 211 11.93 17.56 -8.59
CA ARG A 211 11.73 16.10 -8.60
C ARG A 211 11.78 15.53 -7.19
N LYS A 212 12.77 15.92 -6.38
CA LYS A 212 12.86 15.49 -4.97
C LYS A 212 11.68 15.95 -4.14
N GLU A 213 11.22 17.18 -4.37
CA GLU A 213 10.04 17.72 -3.72
C GLU A 213 8.77 16.94 -4.13
N MET A 214 8.59 16.65 -5.42
CA MET A 214 7.47 15.81 -5.88
C MET A 214 7.51 14.37 -5.32
N LEU A 215 8.69 13.79 -5.15
CA LEU A 215 8.88 12.44 -4.61
C LEU A 215 9.00 12.41 -3.07
N LYS A 216 8.72 13.53 -2.41
CA LYS A 216 8.81 13.65 -0.94
C LYS A 216 7.84 12.67 -0.27
N ARG A 217 8.41 11.83 0.59
CA ARG A 217 7.65 10.89 1.41
C ARG A 217 7.05 11.60 2.61
N HIS A 218 5.92 11.10 3.04
CA HIS A 218 5.42 11.40 4.36
C HIS A 218 6.37 10.84 5.44
N PRO A 219 6.67 11.61 6.51
CA PRO A 219 7.60 11.18 7.55
C PRO A 219 7.11 9.98 8.37
N LEU A 220 5.79 9.78 8.46
CA LEU A 220 5.18 8.58 9.07
C LEU A 220 4.84 7.53 8.01
N SER A 221 5.08 6.27 8.39
CA SER A 221 4.86 5.06 7.59
C SER A 221 4.17 3.99 8.45
N VAL A 222 3.45 3.07 7.81
CA VAL A 222 2.79 1.95 8.51
C VAL A 222 3.53 0.65 8.20
N MET A 223 3.90 -0.10 9.23
CA MET A 223 4.50 -1.43 9.12
C MET A 223 3.48 -2.51 9.49
N LEU A 224 3.34 -3.52 8.63
CA LEU A 224 2.52 -4.70 8.85
C LEU A 224 3.41 -5.94 8.78
N ASP A 225 3.38 -6.76 9.83
CA ASP A 225 4.08 -8.05 9.80
C ASP A 225 3.08 -9.21 9.83
N LEU A 226 3.24 -10.12 8.88
CA LEU A 226 2.40 -11.30 8.71
C LEU A 226 3.18 -12.56 9.04
N LYS A 227 2.82 -13.21 10.16
CA LYS A 227 3.37 -14.53 10.51
C LYS A 227 2.66 -15.63 9.72
N CYS A 228 3.45 -16.39 8.96
CA CYS A 228 3.01 -17.57 8.23
C CYS A 228 3.13 -18.83 9.11
N LYS A 229 2.52 -19.94 8.67
CA LYS A 229 2.51 -21.20 9.43
C LYS A 229 3.90 -21.84 9.59
N ASP A 230 4.84 -21.48 8.73
CA ASP A 230 6.18 -22.07 8.67
C ASP A 230 7.22 -21.24 9.45
N ASP A 231 6.77 -20.49 10.46
CA ASP A 231 7.54 -19.51 11.25
C ASP A 231 8.27 -18.43 10.42
N SER A 232 7.87 -18.25 9.17
CA SER A 232 8.30 -17.14 8.31
C SER A 232 7.44 -15.90 8.56
N VAL A 233 8.07 -14.73 8.44
CA VAL A 233 7.41 -13.44 8.62
C VAL A 233 7.57 -12.61 7.35
N LEU A 234 6.45 -12.10 6.84
CA LEU A 234 6.44 -11.10 5.77
C LEU A 234 6.28 -9.72 6.38
N HIS A 235 7.32 -8.90 6.27
CA HIS A 235 7.32 -7.51 6.67
C HIS A 235 6.90 -6.64 5.48
N LEU A 236 5.89 -5.80 5.67
CA LEU A 236 5.43 -4.83 4.69
C LEU A 236 5.53 -3.43 5.28
N THR A 237 6.24 -2.53 4.62
CA THR A 237 6.33 -1.11 5.01
C THR A 237 5.63 -0.26 3.96
N PHE A 238 4.58 0.45 4.39
CA PHE A 238 3.78 1.31 3.54
C PHE A 238 4.19 2.77 3.72
N TYR A 239 4.61 3.37 2.62
CA TYR A 239 4.92 4.80 2.53
C TYR A 239 3.79 5.53 1.82
N TYR A 240 3.70 6.85 2.03
CA TYR A 240 2.77 7.71 1.33
C TYR A 240 3.50 8.87 0.66
N LEU A 241 3.23 9.08 -0.63
CA LEU A 241 3.76 10.17 -1.44
C LEU A 241 2.68 11.25 -1.54
N MET A 242 2.82 12.31 -0.74
CA MET A 242 1.79 13.34 -0.57
C MET A 242 1.48 14.08 -1.89
N ASN A 243 2.51 14.45 -2.65
CA ASN A 243 2.37 15.22 -3.89
C ASN A 243 1.81 14.40 -5.06
N LEU A 244 2.01 13.08 -5.02
CA LEU A 244 1.54 12.14 -6.03
C LEU A 244 0.23 11.45 -5.64
N ASN A 245 -0.23 11.66 -4.40
CA ASN A 245 -1.38 10.99 -3.79
C ASN A 245 -1.39 9.46 -4.03
N ILE A 246 -0.25 8.81 -3.78
CA ILE A 246 -0.06 7.37 -3.95
C ILE A 246 0.57 6.79 -2.70
N MET A 247 0.16 5.58 -2.32
CA MET A 247 0.88 4.76 -1.35
C MET A 247 1.79 3.74 -2.04
N THR A 248 2.94 3.47 -1.46
CA THR A 248 3.91 2.48 -1.96
C THR A 248 4.21 1.45 -0.89
N VAL A 249 4.67 0.27 -1.29
CA VAL A 249 5.05 -0.80 -0.35
C VAL A 249 6.45 -1.31 -0.62
N LYS A 250 7.22 -1.56 0.45
CA LYS A 250 8.40 -2.42 0.41
C LYS A 250 8.14 -3.69 1.19
N ALA A 251 8.54 -4.83 0.62
CA ALA A 251 8.35 -6.15 1.20
C ALA A 251 9.69 -6.75 1.60
N LYS A 252 9.74 -7.42 2.74
CA LYS A 252 10.89 -8.22 3.16
C LYS A 252 10.40 -9.52 3.77
N VAL A 253 10.91 -10.65 3.28
CA VAL A 253 10.60 -11.96 3.82
C VAL A 253 11.75 -12.38 4.73
N THR A 254 11.45 -12.73 5.97
CA THR A 254 12.39 -13.31 6.93
C THR A 254 11.94 -14.70 7.33
N THR A 255 12.89 -15.61 7.49
CA THR A 255 12.64 -16.99 7.90
C THR A 255 13.39 -17.29 9.18
N ALA A 256 12.84 -18.19 10.01
CA ALA A 256 13.44 -18.57 11.30
C ALA A 256 14.84 -19.21 11.17
N THR A 257 15.12 -19.83 10.03
CA THR A 257 16.44 -20.40 9.69
C THR A 257 17.03 -19.61 8.53
N GLU A 258 18.35 -19.39 8.55
CA GLU A 258 19.08 -18.87 7.40
C GLU A 258 18.87 -19.81 6.20
N LEU A 259 18.23 -19.30 5.15
CA LEU A 259 18.02 -20.03 3.91
C LEU A 259 19.30 -19.96 3.08
N ILE A 260 19.90 -21.11 2.79
CA ILE A 260 20.91 -21.21 1.74
C ILE A 260 20.19 -21.02 0.40
N THR A 261 20.39 -19.88 -0.24
CA THR A 261 19.73 -19.55 -1.50
C THR A 261 20.38 -20.30 -2.66
N PRO A 262 19.63 -21.15 -3.39
CA PRO A 262 20.15 -21.80 -4.60
C PRO A 262 20.36 -20.75 -5.70
N ILE A 263 21.28 -21.01 -6.62
CA ILE A 263 21.66 -20.05 -7.68
C ILE A 263 20.44 -19.71 -8.54
N SER A 264 19.62 -20.70 -8.83
CA SER A 264 18.40 -20.64 -9.63
C SER A 264 17.23 -19.99 -8.89
N ALA A 265 17.32 -19.75 -7.57
CA ALA A 265 16.28 -19.00 -6.87
C ALA A 265 16.29 -17.52 -7.25
N GLY A 266 17.45 -16.93 -7.57
CA GLY A 266 17.58 -15.54 -8.02
C GLY A 266 16.60 -14.58 -7.33
N ASP A 267 15.62 -14.10 -8.10
CA ASP A 267 14.60 -13.14 -7.68
C ASP A 267 13.37 -13.70 -6.94
N LEU A 268 13.33 -14.99 -6.59
CA LEU A 268 12.17 -15.59 -5.95
C LEU A 268 11.79 -14.92 -4.62
N LEU A 269 12.79 -14.53 -3.83
CA LEU A 269 12.62 -13.88 -2.53
C LEU A 269 13.14 -12.43 -2.54
N SER A 270 13.43 -11.86 -3.73
CA SER A 270 13.91 -10.49 -3.81
C SER A 270 12.81 -9.50 -3.39
N PRO A 271 13.10 -8.55 -2.48
CA PRO A 271 12.15 -7.53 -2.02
C PRO A 271 11.36 -6.84 -3.14
N ASP A 272 11.99 -6.71 -4.32
CA ASP A 272 11.49 -5.95 -5.45
C ASP A 272 10.40 -6.70 -6.24
N SER A 273 10.46 -8.03 -6.30
CA SER A 273 9.59 -8.82 -7.19
C SER A 273 8.70 -9.85 -6.48
N VAL A 274 8.85 -10.04 -5.17
CA VAL A 274 8.07 -11.04 -4.40
C VAL A 274 6.55 -10.83 -4.52
N LEU A 275 6.11 -9.58 -4.51
CA LEU A 275 4.70 -9.21 -4.54
C LEU A 275 4.21 -8.73 -5.92
N SER A 276 5.03 -8.85 -6.97
CA SER A 276 4.62 -8.53 -8.33
C SER A 276 3.48 -9.45 -8.78
N CYS A 277 2.54 -8.90 -9.55
CA CYS A 277 1.40 -9.63 -10.08
C CYS A 277 0.61 -10.42 -9.01
N LEU A 278 0.44 -9.85 -7.80
CA LEU A 278 -0.46 -10.41 -6.80
C LEU A 278 -1.90 -10.42 -7.32
N TYR A 279 -2.28 -9.34 -8.00
CA TYR A 279 -3.41 -9.31 -8.92
C TYR A 279 -2.91 -9.42 -10.37
N PRO A 280 -3.69 -10.04 -11.27
CA PRO A 280 -3.29 -10.18 -12.67
C PRO A 280 -2.97 -8.83 -13.31
N GLY A 281 -1.80 -8.73 -13.94
CA GLY A 281 -1.31 -7.52 -14.64
C GLY A 281 -0.83 -6.38 -13.74
N ASP A 282 -0.79 -6.55 -12.41
CA ASP A 282 -0.29 -5.53 -11.49
C ASP A 282 1.22 -5.65 -11.28
N HIS A 283 1.99 -5.06 -12.20
CA HIS A 283 3.45 -5.13 -12.18
C HIS A 283 4.10 -4.12 -11.21
N GLY A 284 3.36 -3.14 -10.69
CA GLY A 284 3.92 -2.10 -9.81
C GLY A 284 4.96 -1.18 -10.47
N LYS A 285 5.01 -1.12 -11.81
CA LYS A 285 5.92 -0.24 -12.57
C LYS A 285 5.25 1.07 -13.05
N LYS A 286 3.92 1.07 -13.18
CA LYS A 286 3.11 2.22 -13.65
C LYS A 286 2.42 2.90 -12.48
N THR A 287 2.17 4.20 -12.57
CA THR A 287 1.41 4.92 -11.53
C THR A 287 -0.09 4.63 -11.66
N PRO A 288 -0.76 4.27 -10.55
CA PRO A 288 -2.22 4.12 -10.53
C PRO A 288 -3.01 5.39 -10.84
N ASN A 289 -2.45 6.57 -10.53
CA ASN A 289 -3.11 7.86 -10.76
C ASN A 289 -2.73 8.44 -12.13
N PRO A 290 -3.70 8.64 -13.06
CA PRO A 290 -3.43 9.27 -14.35
C PRO A 290 -2.93 10.71 -14.24
N ALA A 291 -3.30 11.45 -13.18
CA ALA A 291 -2.84 12.83 -12.97
C ALA A 291 -1.30 12.91 -12.84
N ASN A 292 -0.68 11.86 -12.31
CA ASN A 292 0.76 11.84 -12.09
C ASN A 292 1.54 11.79 -13.39
N GLN A 293 0.95 11.25 -14.47
CA GLN A 293 1.59 11.28 -15.79
C GLN A 293 1.81 12.72 -16.27
N TYR A 294 0.82 13.60 -16.09
CA TYR A 294 0.96 15.02 -16.41
C TYR A 294 1.93 15.75 -15.47
N GLN A 295 1.92 15.39 -14.19
CA GLN A 295 2.86 15.96 -13.23
C GLN A 295 4.30 15.56 -13.55
N PHE A 296 4.55 14.32 -13.97
CA PHE A 296 5.87 13.83 -14.37
C PHE A 296 6.37 14.49 -15.64
N ASP A 297 5.51 14.68 -16.63
CA ASP A 297 5.86 15.38 -17.87
C ASP A 297 6.34 16.82 -17.56
N LYS A 298 5.67 17.49 -16.60
CA LYS A 298 6.05 18.84 -16.14
C LYS A 298 7.44 18.94 -15.49
N VAL A 299 7.94 17.84 -14.89
CA VAL A 299 9.28 17.78 -14.26
C VAL A 299 10.28 16.90 -15.00
N GLY A 300 9.91 16.44 -16.20
CA GLY A 300 10.73 15.57 -17.04
C GLY A 300 11.08 14.23 -16.39
N ILE A 301 10.18 13.60 -15.65
CA ILE A 301 10.33 12.21 -15.18
C ILE A 301 9.76 11.29 -16.26
N LEU A 302 10.62 10.47 -16.88
CA LEU A 302 10.22 9.57 -17.96
C LEU A 302 9.59 8.28 -17.44
N THR A 303 10.18 7.67 -16.41
CA THR A 303 9.76 6.39 -15.84
C THR A 303 9.86 6.37 -14.33
N LEU A 304 8.83 5.85 -13.66
CA LEU A 304 8.85 5.69 -12.20
C LEU A 304 9.79 4.55 -11.75
N ARG A 305 10.15 3.63 -12.66
CA ARG A 305 10.94 2.42 -12.38
C ARG A 305 12.21 2.71 -11.60
N ASP A 306 12.92 3.77 -11.94
CA ASP A 306 14.21 4.12 -11.33
C ASP A 306 14.06 4.55 -9.87
N TYR A 307 12.89 5.09 -9.51
CA TYR A 307 12.58 5.54 -8.15
C TYR A 307 11.85 4.47 -7.32
N VAL A 308 11.40 3.37 -7.93
CA VAL A 308 10.66 2.30 -7.24
C VAL A 308 11.52 1.57 -6.20
N LEU A 309 12.81 1.35 -6.48
CA LEU A 309 13.72 0.72 -5.51
C LEU A 309 13.83 1.54 -4.23
N ASP A 310 13.87 2.87 -4.37
CA ASP A 310 13.94 3.78 -3.24
C ASP A 310 12.60 3.94 -2.55
N LEU A 311 11.53 4.27 -3.29
CA LEU A 311 10.22 4.66 -2.77
C LEU A 311 9.32 3.47 -2.43
N GLY A 312 9.57 2.29 -3.00
CA GLY A 312 8.68 1.13 -2.97
C GLY A 312 7.74 1.07 -4.18
N HIS A 313 7.01 -0.04 -4.30
CA HIS A 313 6.16 -0.33 -5.44
C HIS A 313 4.74 0.23 -5.25
N PRO A 314 4.21 1.03 -6.21
CA PRO A 314 2.85 1.57 -6.17
C PRO A 314 1.83 0.57 -6.77
N TYR A 315 1.68 -0.61 -6.17
CA TYR A 315 0.70 -1.59 -6.64
C TYR A 315 -0.74 -1.09 -6.50
N LEU A 316 -1.65 -1.60 -7.33
CA LEU A 316 -3.08 -1.26 -7.28
C LEU A 316 -3.76 -1.83 -6.03
N TRP A 317 -3.40 -3.03 -5.62
CA TRP A 317 -3.97 -3.64 -4.40
C TRP A 317 -3.61 -2.81 -3.15
N VAL A 318 -2.43 -2.19 -3.14
CA VAL A 318 -1.98 -1.33 -2.04
C VAL A 318 -2.93 -0.13 -1.94
N GLN A 319 -3.20 0.56 -3.05
CA GLN A 319 -4.15 1.69 -3.09
C GLN A 319 -5.52 1.30 -2.56
N LYS A 320 -6.05 0.15 -2.98
CA LYS A 320 -7.33 -0.37 -2.52
C LYS A 320 -7.37 -0.63 -1.02
N LEU A 321 -6.27 -1.11 -0.43
CA LEU A 321 -6.17 -1.29 1.03
C LEU A 321 -6.13 0.06 1.78
N GLY A 322 -5.57 1.11 1.18
CA GLY A 322 -5.66 2.48 1.71
C GLY A 322 -6.97 3.20 1.38
N GLY A 323 -7.93 2.53 0.73
CA GLY A 323 -9.20 3.13 0.34
C GLY A 323 -9.13 4.06 -0.88
N LEU A 324 -7.98 4.17 -1.55
CA LEU A 324 -7.82 4.98 -2.75
C LEU A 324 -8.35 4.22 -3.98
N HIS A 325 -9.40 4.75 -4.60
CA HIS A 325 -9.97 4.22 -5.84
C HIS A 325 -9.54 5.05 -7.05
N PHE A 326 -8.62 4.51 -7.86
CA PHE A 326 -8.29 5.09 -9.16
C PHE A 326 -9.18 4.48 -10.24
N PRO A 327 -9.96 5.28 -10.98
CA PRO A 327 -10.79 4.75 -12.04
C PRO A 327 -9.94 4.09 -13.11
N LYS A 328 -10.32 2.88 -13.53
CA LYS A 328 -9.68 2.23 -14.68
C LYS A 328 -10.14 2.80 -16.02
N GLU A 329 -11.34 3.42 -16.10
CA GLU A 329 -11.91 3.96 -17.36
C GLU A 329 -13.19 4.83 -17.20
N GLN A 330 -13.57 5.32 -16.02
CA GLN A 330 -14.77 6.18 -15.83
C GLN A 330 -14.52 7.41 -14.95
N PRO A 331 -15.21 8.54 -15.17
CA PRO A 331 -14.86 9.81 -14.54
C PRO A 331 -15.37 9.87 -13.09
N GLN A 332 -14.44 9.98 -12.14
CA GLN A 332 -14.70 10.54 -10.82
C GLN A 332 -13.59 11.53 -10.48
N HIS A 333 -13.98 12.69 -9.96
CA HIS A 333 -13.10 13.87 -9.87
C HIS A 333 -12.28 13.97 -8.57
N THR A 334 -12.46 13.08 -7.60
CA THR A 334 -11.69 13.11 -6.35
C THR A 334 -11.52 11.71 -5.76
N VAL A 335 -10.27 11.28 -5.59
CA VAL A 335 -9.94 10.00 -4.91
C VAL A 335 -9.90 10.27 -3.41
N ILE A 336 -11.02 10.03 -2.74
CA ILE A 336 -11.12 10.07 -1.27
C ILE A 336 -10.92 8.66 -0.74
N ALA A 337 -10.20 8.52 0.39
CA ALA A 337 -9.98 7.23 1.01
C ALA A 337 -11.30 6.66 1.57
N ASP A 338 -11.75 5.51 1.05
CA ASP A 338 -12.97 4.82 1.49
C ASP A 338 -12.65 3.58 2.35
N HIS A 339 -13.23 3.54 3.55
CA HIS A 339 -13.15 2.42 4.48
C HIS A 339 -13.81 1.14 3.94
N SER A 340 -14.90 1.27 3.16
CA SER A 340 -15.68 0.12 2.67
C SER A 340 -14.90 -0.69 1.62
N LEU A 341 -14.18 0.01 0.75
CA LEU A 341 -13.30 -0.58 -0.26
C LEU A 341 -12.16 -1.38 0.39
N SER A 342 -11.52 -0.80 1.40
CA SER A 342 -10.44 -1.47 2.14
C SER A 342 -10.94 -2.71 2.88
N ALA A 343 -12.10 -2.62 3.56
CA ALA A 343 -12.69 -3.76 4.30
C ALA A 343 -12.91 -5.00 3.42
N SER A 344 -13.50 -4.81 2.23
CA SER A 344 -13.82 -5.90 1.30
C SER A 344 -12.58 -6.57 0.70
N HIS A 345 -11.48 -5.81 0.53
CA HIS A 345 -10.25 -6.32 -0.06
C HIS A 345 -9.23 -6.79 0.99
N MET A 346 -9.38 -6.43 2.26
CA MET A 346 -8.41 -6.76 3.31
C MET A 346 -8.22 -8.26 3.46
N GLU A 347 -9.31 -9.02 3.66
CA GLU A 347 -9.22 -10.46 3.88
C GLU A 347 -8.66 -11.20 2.66
N THR A 348 -9.14 -10.86 1.46
CA THR A 348 -8.72 -11.51 0.21
C THR A 348 -7.24 -11.25 -0.07
N THR A 349 -6.78 -10.01 0.10
CA THR A 349 -5.38 -9.63 -0.10
C THR A 349 -4.47 -10.28 0.93
N MET A 350 -4.86 -10.30 2.21
CA MET A 350 -4.10 -10.97 3.27
C MET A 350 -3.97 -12.48 3.03
N LYS A 351 -5.02 -13.14 2.51
CA LYS A 351 -4.96 -14.55 2.08
C LYS A 351 -4.00 -14.74 0.90
N LEU A 352 -4.06 -13.87 -0.11
CA LEU A 352 -3.18 -13.93 -1.27
C LEU A 352 -1.71 -13.74 -0.89
N LEU A 353 -1.39 -12.77 -0.01
CA LEU A 353 -0.05 -12.56 0.53
C LEU A 353 0.48 -13.83 1.22
N LYS A 354 -0.33 -14.46 2.08
CA LYS A 354 0.05 -15.73 2.74
C LYS A 354 0.32 -16.83 1.73
N THR A 355 -0.56 -17.01 0.75
CA THR A 355 -0.36 -18.04 -0.30
C THR A 355 0.87 -17.75 -1.16
N ARG A 356 1.20 -16.48 -1.41
CA ARG A 356 2.37 -16.06 -2.18
C ARG A 356 3.66 -16.38 -1.44
N VAL A 357 3.75 -16.05 -0.16
CA VAL A 357 4.94 -16.35 0.66
C VAL A 357 5.14 -17.86 0.71
N GLN A 358 4.08 -18.64 0.96
CA GLN A 358 4.15 -20.10 0.99
C GLN A 358 4.57 -20.69 -0.36
N SER A 359 4.03 -20.19 -1.47
CA SER A 359 4.39 -20.69 -2.81
C SER A 359 5.83 -20.36 -3.19
N ARG A 360 6.33 -19.16 -2.86
CA ARG A 360 7.74 -18.77 -3.09
C ARG A 360 8.71 -19.57 -2.22
N LEU A 361 8.39 -19.80 -0.95
CA LEU A 361 9.20 -20.64 -0.06
C LEU A 361 9.19 -22.12 -0.51
N ALA A 362 8.05 -22.63 -0.99
CA ALA A 362 7.98 -23.97 -1.57
C ALA A 362 8.84 -24.09 -2.84
N LEU A 363 8.75 -23.12 -3.75
CA LEU A 363 9.62 -23.07 -4.94
C LEU A 363 11.09 -23.00 -4.58
N HIS A 364 11.46 -22.18 -3.59
CA HIS A 364 12.84 -22.08 -3.12
C HIS A 364 13.38 -23.45 -2.65
N LYS A 365 12.58 -24.19 -1.84
CA LYS A 365 12.94 -25.55 -1.41
C LYS A 365 13.03 -26.54 -2.59
N GLN A 366 12.12 -26.43 -3.56
CA GLN A 366 12.14 -27.27 -4.75
C GLN A 366 13.38 -27.00 -5.60
N PHE A 367 13.74 -25.74 -5.85
CA PHE A 367 14.90 -25.37 -6.65
C PHE A 367 16.21 -25.87 -6.03
N ALA A 368 16.33 -25.79 -4.70
CA ALA A 368 17.47 -26.36 -4.00
C ALA A 368 17.63 -27.87 -4.29
N SER A 369 16.55 -28.63 -4.42
CA SER A 369 16.60 -30.04 -4.84
C SER A 369 16.90 -30.21 -6.33
N LEU A 370 16.27 -29.39 -7.19
CA LEU A 370 16.40 -29.49 -8.65
C LEU A 370 17.82 -29.18 -9.16
N GLU A 371 18.56 -28.30 -8.50
CA GLU A 371 19.98 -28.04 -8.82
C GLU A 371 20.87 -29.26 -8.59
N HIS A 372 20.49 -30.13 -7.66
CA HIS A 372 21.17 -31.41 -7.42
C HIS A 372 20.71 -32.51 -8.38
N GLY A 373 19.86 -32.19 -9.37
CA GLY A 373 19.29 -33.16 -10.32
C GLY A 373 18.20 -34.06 -9.72
N ILE A 374 17.73 -33.76 -8.51
CA ILE A 374 16.71 -34.55 -7.82
C ILE A 374 15.37 -33.83 -7.96
N VAL A 375 14.39 -34.50 -8.57
CA VAL A 375 13.01 -34.01 -8.64
C VAL A 375 12.25 -34.45 -7.38
N PRO A 376 11.92 -33.53 -6.44
CA PRO A 376 11.27 -33.93 -5.20
C PRO A 376 9.77 -34.16 -5.43
N VAL A 377 9.33 -35.40 -5.26
CA VAL A 377 7.92 -35.81 -5.33
C VAL A 377 7.44 -36.19 -3.93
N THR A 378 6.34 -35.58 -3.47
CA THR A 378 5.76 -35.90 -2.16
C THR A 378 5.08 -37.26 -2.17
N SER A 379 4.97 -37.91 -1.01
CA SER A 379 4.26 -39.19 -0.83
C SER A 379 2.86 -39.16 -1.43
N ASP A 380 2.17 -38.04 -1.25
CA ASP A 380 0.79 -37.84 -1.71
C ASP A 380 0.68 -37.74 -3.22
N CYS A 381 1.78 -37.55 -3.96
CA CYS A 381 1.78 -37.46 -5.42
C CYS A 381 2.42 -38.67 -6.10
N GLN A 382 2.96 -39.64 -5.35
CA GLN A 382 3.62 -40.82 -5.93
C GLN A 382 2.68 -41.64 -6.81
N TYR A 383 1.39 -41.64 -6.49
CA TYR A 383 0.38 -42.35 -7.28
C TYR A 383 0.24 -41.81 -8.71
N LEU A 384 0.70 -40.59 -9.00
CA LEU A 384 0.59 -40.00 -10.33
C LEU A 384 1.63 -40.55 -11.32
N PHE A 385 2.61 -41.31 -10.83
CA PHE A 385 3.77 -41.73 -11.60
C PHE A 385 4.00 -43.26 -11.49
N PRO A 386 4.64 -43.89 -12.49
CA PRO A 386 5.13 -45.25 -12.36
C PRO A 386 6.27 -45.35 -11.33
N ALA A 387 6.43 -46.52 -10.71
CA ALA A 387 7.44 -46.74 -9.66
C ALA A 387 8.89 -46.59 -10.19
N LYS A 388 9.15 -47.01 -11.43
CA LYS A 388 10.46 -46.88 -12.07
C LYS A 388 10.43 -45.71 -13.05
N VAL A 389 11.36 -44.77 -12.94
CA VAL A 389 11.61 -43.70 -13.92
C VAL A 389 13.11 -43.69 -14.20
N VAL A 390 13.49 -43.70 -15.48
CA VAL A 390 14.89 -43.89 -15.91
C VAL A 390 15.51 -42.57 -16.34
N SER A 391 14.74 -41.75 -17.07
CA SER A 391 15.14 -40.38 -17.42
C SER A 391 15.35 -39.53 -16.18
N ARG A 392 16.42 -38.72 -16.17
CA ARG A 392 16.80 -37.89 -15.03
C ARG A 392 17.06 -36.44 -15.43
N LEU A 393 16.73 -35.53 -14.53
CA LEU A 393 17.10 -34.13 -14.63
C LEU A 393 18.60 -34.00 -14.37
N VAL A 394 19.34 -33.46 -15.33
CA VAL A 394 20.80 -33.26 -15.19
C VAL A 394 21.16 -31.79 -15.01
N LYS A 395 20.30 -30.87 -15.45
CA LYS A 395 20.55 -29.42 -15.36
C LYS A 395 19.25 -28.68 -15.12
N TRP A 396 19.28 -27.74 -14.17
CA TRP A 396 18.25 -26.75 -13.91
C TRP A 396 18.93 -25.40 -13.75
N VAL A 397 18.65 -24.46 -14.65
CA VAL A 397 19.33 -23.16 -14.69
C VAL A 397 18.32 -22.07 -15.01
N THR A 398 18.46 -20.90 -14.38
CA THR A 398 17.71 -19.69 -14.74
C THR A 398 18.31 -19.03 -15.98
N ILE A 399 17.46 -18.51 -16.86
CA ILE A 399 17.85 -17.80 -18.08
C ILE A 399 17.17 -16.43 -18.12
N ALA A 400 17.75 -15.48 -18.86
CA ALA A 400 17.16 -14.17 -19.02
C ALA A 400 15.93 -14.21 -19.96
N HIS A 401 15.15 -13.13 -19.96
CA HIS A 401 14.00 -12.99 -20.87
C HIS A 401 14.46 -12.99 -22.33
N GLU A 402 15.55 -12.27 -22.61
CA GLU A 402 16.15 -12.17 -23.94
C GLU A 402 16.62 -13.54 -24.43
N ASP A 403 17.35 -14.29 -23.58
CA ASP A 403 17.82 -15.64 -23.91
C ASP A 403 16.65 -16.58 -24.23
N TYR A 404 15.52 -16.46 -23.51
CA TYR A 404 14.33 -17.27 -23.77
C TYR A 404 13.69 -16.94 -25.13
N MET A 405 13.71 -15.67 -25.52
CA MET A 405 13.18 -15.21 -26.82
C MET A 405 14.05 -15.64 -28.00
N GLU A 406 15.36 -15.81 -27.79
CA GLU A 406 16.29 -16.29 -28.83
C GLU A 406 16.13 -17.79 -29.15
N LEU A 407 15.50 -18.56 -28.26
CA LEU A 407 15.27 -19.99 -28.48
C LEU A 407 14.33 -20.22 -29.67
N HIS A 408 14.79 -20.99 -30.64
CA HIS A 408 14.05 -21.21 -31.88
C HIS A 408 12.72 -21.95 -31.69
N PHE A 409 12.56 -22.71 -30.60
CA PHE A 409 11.39 -23.55 -30.30
C PHE A 409 10.40 -22.91 -29.31
N THR A 410 10.56 -21.63 -28.93
CA THR A 410 9.67 -20.95 -27.95
C THR A 410 8.72 -19.91 -28.59
N LYS A 411 8.76 -19.75 -29.93
CA LYS A 411 8.04 -18.70 -30.67
C LYS A 411 6.54 -18.66 -30.39
N ASP A 412 5.89 -19.82 -30.35
CA ASP A 412 4.44 -19.93 -30.09
C ASP A 412 4.03 -19.28 -28.75
N ILE A 413 4.87 -19.39 -27.71
CA ILE A 413 4.58 -18.81 -26.39
C ILE A 413 4.75 -17.29 -26.39
N VAL A 414 5.75 -16.80 -27.14
CA VAL A 414 6.01 -15.38 -27.30
C VAL A 414 4.87 -14.73 -28.09
N GLU A 415 4.46 -15.34 -29.20
CA GLU A 415 3.35 -14.87 -30.04
C GLU A 415 2.00 -14.92 -29.31
N ALA A 416 1.79 -15.92 -28.43
CA ALA A 416 0.62 -16.00 -27.57
C ALA A 416 0.59 -14.95 -26.43
N GLY A 417 1.65 -14.15 -26.26
CA GLY A 417 1.75 -13.13 -25.21
C GLY A 417 1.93 -13.70 -23.81
N LEU A 418 2.37 -14.96 -23.68
CA LEU A 418 2.57 -15.63 -22.39
C LEU A 418 3.98 -15.42 -21.82
N ALA A 419 4.93 -14.92 -22.64
CA ALA A 419 6.30 -14.61 -22.25
C ALA A 419 6.49 -13.11 -21.93
N GLU A 420 5.93 -12.66 -20.80
CA GLU A 420 6.10 -11.30 -20.29
C GLU A 420 7.43 -11.10 -19.54
N ASP A 421 8.03 -9.90 -19.63
CA ASP A 421 9.23 -9.46 -18.90
C ASP A 421 9.17 -9.69 -17.36
N THR A 422 7.97 -9.76 -16.77
CA THR A 422 7.82 -10.02 -15.33
C THR A 422 7.80 -11.51 -14.93
N ASN A 423 7.90 -12.41 -15.90
CA ASN A 423 7.96 -13.85 -15.64
C ASN A 423 9.39 -14.29 -15.29
N LEU A 424 9.48 -15.46 -14.65
CA LEU A 424 10.75 -16.12 -14.38
C LEU A 424 10.97 -17.21 -15.42
N TYR A 425 12.16 -17.24 -16.00
CA TYR A 425 12.51 -18.16 -17.09
C TYR A 425 13.57 -19.15 -16.63
N TYR A 426 13.36 -20.42 -16.97
CA TYR A 426 14.26 -21.52 -16.64
C TYR A 426 14.49 -22.45 -17.82
N MET A 427 15.63 -23.11 -17.80
CA MET A 427 15.99 -24.18 -18.72
C MET A 427 16.27 -25.45 -17.91
N ALA A 428 15.45 -26.48 -18.15
CA ALA A 428 15.67 -27.83 -17.67
C ALA A 428 16.30 -28.68 -18.78
N LEU A 429 17.22 -29.56 -18.41
CA LEU A 429 17.76 -30.57 -19.32
C LEU A 429 17.56 -31.96 -18.70
N VAL A 430 16.79 -32.80 -19.39
CA VAL A 430 16.51 -34.18 -19.00
C VAL A 430 17.23 -35.12 -19.95
N GLU A 431 17.99 -36.08 -19.43
CA GLU A 431 18.75 -37.03 -20.23
C GLU A 431 18.39 -38.48 -19.92
N ARG A 432 18.46 -39.30 -20.97
CA ARG A 432 18.50 -40.76 -20.89
C ARG A 432 19.34 -41.31 -22.05
N GLY A 433 20.44 -42.00 -21.74
CA GLY A 433 21.36 -42.49 -22.77
C GLY A 433 21.90 -41.34 -23.63
N THR A 434 21.78 -41.45 -24.95
CA THR A 434 22.18 -40.37 -25.87
C THR A 434 21.10 -39.29 -26.07
N ALA A 435 19.88 -39.50 -25.59
CA ALA A 435 18.77 -38.58 -25.79
C ALA A 435 18.81 -37.42 -24.79
N LYS A 436 18.75 -36.19 -25.31
CA LYS A 436 18.77 -34.95 -24.52
C LYS A 436 17.53 -34.12 -24.79
N LEU A 437 16.68 -33.97 -23.80
CA LEU A 437 15.47 -33.14 -23.86
C LEU A 437 15.71 -31.81 -23.15
N GLN A 438 15.71 -30.73 -23.92
CA GLN A 438 15.67 -29.37 -23.40
C GLN A 438 14.22 -28.97 -23.16
N ALA A 439 13.96 -28.38 -21.99
CA ALA A 439 12.64 -27.89 -21.62
C ALA A 439 12.77 -26.46 -21.10
N ALA A 440 12.31 -25.51 -21.90
CA ALA A 440 12.23 -24.11 -21.52
C ALA A 440 10.94 -23.88 -20.72
N VAL A 441 11.05 -23.27 -19.55
CA VAL A 441 9.94 -23.13 -18.58
C VAL A 441 9.68 -21.66 -18.29
N VAL A 442 8.43 -21.24 -18.48
CA VAL A 442 7.94 -19.91 -18.08
C VAL A 442 7.13 -20.03 -16.81
N LEU A 443 7.56 -19.34 -15.75
CA LEU A 443 6.89 -19.32 -14.46
C LEU A 443 6.36 -17.91 -14.17
N ASN A 444 5.03 -17.77 -14.17
CA ASN A 444 4.37 -16.53 -13.77
C ASN A 444 4.47 -16.33 -12.24
N PRO A 445 4.67 -15.08 -11.74
CA PRO A 445 4.67 -14.79 -10.30
C PRO A 445 3.44 -15.32 -9.53
N GLY A 446 2.30 -15.52 -10.21
CA GLY A 446 1.07 -16.15 -9.72
C GLY A 446 1.12 -17.68 -9.55
N TYR A 447 2.30 -18.28 -9.37
CA TYR A 447 2.50 -19.71 -9.20
C TYR A 447 1.60 -20.33 -8.11
N SER A 448 1.18 -21.58 -8.35
CA SER A 448 0.10 -22.33 -7.67
C SER A 448 -1.33 -21.96 -8.08
N SER A 449 -1.54 -20.82 -8.74
CA SER A 449 -2.83 -20.47 -9.39
C SER A 449 -2.72 -20.51 -10.92
N ILE A 450 -1.61 -20.02 -11.46
CA ILE A 450 -1.25 -20.13 -12.88
C ILE A 450 -0.14 -21.19 -13.00
N PRO A 451 -0.31 -22.21 -13.87
CA PRO A 451 0.70 -23.24 -14.05
C PRO A 451 1.93 -22.70 -14.79
N PRO A 452 3.14 -23.23 -14.52
CA PRO A 452 4.27 -23.06 -15.41
C PRO A 452 3.99 -23.68 -16.78
N VAL A 453 4.51 -23.03 -17.83
CA VAL A 453 4.36 -23.48 -19.23
C VAL A 453 5.70 -23.96 -19.76
N PHE A 454 5.69 -25.12 -20.43
CA PHE A 454 6.86 -25.82 -20.94
C PHE A 454 6.89 -25.80 -22.47
N GLN A 455 8.06 -25.60 -23.04
CA GLN A 455 8.36 -25.78 -24.46
C GLN A 455 9.52 -26.77 -24.60
N LEU A 456 9.39 -27.75 -25.50
CA LEU A 456 10.26 -28.92 -25.57
C LEU A 456 11.05 -28.98 -26.86
N CYS A 457 12.34 -29.31 -26.74
CA CYS A 457 13.22 -29.61 -27.85
C CYS A 457 14.05 -30.87 -27.52
N LEU A 458 13.82 -31.94 -28.28
CA LEU A 458 14.52 -33.21 -28.12
C LEU A 458 15.64 -33.32 -29.14
N ASN A 459 16.87 -33.36 -28.67
CA ASN A 459 18.03 -33.69 -29.49
C ASN A 459 18.33 -35.19 -29.36
N TRP A 460 17.78 -35.97 -30.29
CA TRP A 460 17.99 -37.40 -30.42
C TRP A 460 17.64 -37.85 -31.84
N LYS A 461 18.64 -38.42 -32.55
CA LYS A 461 18.57 -38.72 -33.99
C LYS A 461 18.17 -37.50 -34.83
N GLY A 462 18.80 -36.36 -34.53
CA GLY A 462 18.44 -35.05 -35.06
C GLY A 462 17.66 -34.22 -34.04
N GLU A 463 17.22 -33.04 -34.47
CA GLU A 463 16.49 -32.08 -33.64
C GLU A 463 14.98 -32.23 -33.88
N LYS A 464 14.27 -32.65 -32.83
CA LYS A 464 12.82 -32.82 -32.82
C LYS A 464 12.18 -31.77 -31.93
N THR A 465 11.27 -31.00 -32.49
CA THR A 465 10.59 -29.87 -31.85
C THR A 465 9.08 -29.99 -32.06
N ASN A 466 8.31 -29.12 -31.41
CA ASN A 466 6.86 -29.02 -31.61
C ASN A 466 6.47 -28.80 -33.09
N SER A 467 7.33 -28.15 -33.89
CA SER A 467 7.04 -27.89 -35.31
C SER A 467 7.19 -29.10 -36.24
N ASN A 468 7.95 -30.13 -35.84
CA ASN A 468 8.27 -31.26 -36.72
C ASN A 468 7.91 -32.64 -36.16
N ASP A 469 7.46 -32.75 -34.90
CA ASP A 469 7.00 -34.01 -34.29
C ASP A 469 5.76 -33.81 -33.41
N ASP A 470 4.63 -34.36 -33.85
CA ASP A 470 3.34 -34.34 -33.14
C ASP A 470 3.41 -34.95 -31.73
N ASN A 471 4.34 -35.88 -31.48
CA ASN A 471 4.50 -36.47 -30.16
C ASN A 471 5.19 -35.51 -29.18
N ILE A 472 6.06 -34.60 -29.65
CA ILE A 472 6.59 -33.52 -28.81
C ILE A 472 5.45 -32.60 -28.37
N ARG A 473 4.61 -32.18 -29.33
CA ARG A 473 3.42 -31.37 -29.06
C ARG A 473 2.44 -32.05 -28.10
N ALA A 474 2.29 -33.36 -28.20
CA ALA A 474 1.43 -34.10 -27.27
C ALA A 474 2.03 -34.20 -25.86
N MET A 475 3.36 -34.35 -25.72
CA MET A 475 4.01 -34.26 -24.41
C MET A 475 3.82 -32.87 -23.79
N GLU A 476 3.96 -31.80 -24.58
CA GLU A 476 3.65 -30.43 -24.13
C GLU A 476 2.20 -30.31 -23.68
N SER A 477 1.24 -30.86 -24.43
CA SER A 477 -0.18 -30.85 -24.05
C SER A 477 -0.43 -31.59 -22.73
N GLU A 478 0.19 -32.75 -22.50
CA GLU A 478 0.05 -33.51 -21.26
C GLU A 478 0.60 -32.76 -20.04
N VAL A 479 1.67 -31.96 -20.21
CA VAL A 479 2.28 -31.18 -19.13
C VAL A 479 1.57 -29.83 -18.91
N ASN A 480 1.24 -29.12 -19.98
CA ASN A 480 0.73 -27.75 -19.94
C ASN A 480 -0.79 -27.69 -19.79
N VAL A 481 -1.53 -28.52 -20.53
CA VAL A 481 -3.01 -28.47 -20.56
C VAL A 481 -3.62 -29.36 -19.49
N CYS A 482 -3.05 -30.55 -19.29
CA CYS A 482 -3.52 -31.52 -18.27
C CYS A 482 -2.92 -31.30 -16.88
N TYR A 483 -2.32 -30.12 -16.62
CA TYR A 483 -1.67 -29.77 -15.34
C TYR A 483 -2.56 -29.96 -14.11
N LYS A 484 -3.89 -29.87 -14.24
CA LYS A 484 -4.84 -30.07 -13.12
C LYS A 484 -4.76 -31.46 -12.51
N GLU A 485 -4.35 -32.46 -13.29
CA GLU A 485 -4.13 -33.83 -12.80
C GLU A 485 -2.88 -33.92 -11.91
N LEU A 486 -1.97 -32.93 -12.00
CA LEU A 486 -0.67 -32.88 -11.33
C LEU A 486 -0.66 -31.98 -10.09
N CYS A 487 -1.76 -31.30 -9.78
CA CYS A 487 -1.84 -30.37 -8.66
C CYS A 487 -1.75 -31.05 -7.27
N GLY A 488 -2.14 -32.33 -7.16
CA GLY A 488 -2.18 -33.01 -5.86
C GLY A 488 -3.15 -32.37 -4.84
N PRO A 489 -3.02 -32.67 -3.53
CA PRO A 489 -3.88 -32.11 -2.49
C PRO A 489 -3.61 -30.61 -2.26
N ARG A 490 -4.62 -29.88 -1.77
CA ARG A 490 -4.46 -28.46 -1.43
C ARG A 490 -3.67 -28.29 -0.11
N PRO A 491 -2.72 -27.34 -0.03
CA PRO A 491 -2.32 -26.39 -1.07
C PRO A 491 -1.32 -26.99 -2.10
N SER A 492 -1.64 -26.84 -3.38
CA SER A 492 -0.96 -27.44 -4.55
C SER A 492 0.35 -26.72 -4.92
N HIS A 493 1.31 -26.67 -4.01
CA HIS A 493 2.62 -26.03 -4.27
C HIS A 493 3.62 -26.91 -5.03
N GLN A 494 3.29 -28.20 -5.23
CA GLN A 494 4.16 -29.22 -5.87
C GLN A 494 3.91 -29.38 -7.38
N LEU A 495 3.21 -28.43 -8.00
CA LEU A 495 2.83 -28.56 -9.41
C LEU A 495 4.05 -28.65 -10.35
N LEU A 496 5.05 -27.79 -10.16
CA LEU A 496 6.24 -27.74 -11.02
C LEU A 496 7.03 -29.06 -10.98
N THR A 497 7.25 -29.62 -9.79
CA THR A 497 8.01 -30.86 -9.64
C THR A 497 7.23 -32.05 -10.19
N ASN A 498 5.91 -32.05 -10.03
CA ASN A 498 5.04 -33.05 -10.65
C ASN A 498 5.04 -32.93 -12.19
N GLN A 499 5.09 -31.72 -12.75
CA GLN A 499 5.25 -31.50 -14.20
C GLN A 499 6.60 -32.01 -14.71
N LEU A 500 7.70 -31.71 -14.01
CA LEU A 500 9.03 -32.23 -14.35
C LEU A 500 9.10 -33.76 -14.25
N GLN A 501 8.51 -34.35 -13.21
CA GLN A 501 8.45 -35.79 -13.07
C GLN A 501 7.61 -36.44 -14.18
N ARG A 502 6.46 -35.84 -14.53
CA ARG A 502 5.66 -36.30 -15.68
C ARG A 502 6.47 -36.20 -16.96
N LEU A 503 7.23 -35.12 -17.17
CA LEU A 503 8.09 -34.97 -18.34
C LEU A 503 9.14 -36.08 -18.45
N CYS A 504 9.80 -36.45 -17.35
CA CYS A 504 10.73 -37.59 -17.32
C CYS A 504 10.05 -38.91 -17.73
N VAL A 505 8.83 -39.14 -17.25
CA VAL A 505 8.02 -40.32 -17.60
C VAL A 505 7.62 -40.31 -19.07
N LEU A 506 7.24 -39.14 -19.60
CA LEU A 506 6.87 -38.98 -21.00
C LEU A 506 8.06 -39.22 -21.94
N LEU A 507 9.26 -38.74 -21.57
CA LEU A 507 10.49 -39.02 -22.30
C LEU A 507 10.81 -40.53 -22.30
N ASP A 508 10.65 -41.21 -21.17
CA ASP A 508 10.81 -42.66 -21.10
C ASP A 508 9.88 -43.38 -22.07
N VAL A 509 8.58 -43.05 -22.05
CA VAL A 509 7.60 -43.64 -22.97
C VAL A 509 7.93 -43.31 -24.41
N TYR A 510 8.32 -42.06 -24.71
CA TYR A 510 8.68 -41.63 -26.06
C TYR A 510 9.82 -42.47 -26.64
N LEU A 511 10.89 -42.68 -25.87
CA LEU A 511 12.08 -43.42 -26.30
C LEU A 511 11.81 -44.93 -26.39
N GLU A 512 11.08 -45.50 -25.44
CA GLU A 512 10.78 -46.93 -25.38
C GLU A 512 9.81 -47.39 -26.46
N THR A 513 8.85 -46.55 -26.82
CA THR A 513 7.83 -46.83 -27.84
C THR A 513 8.26 -46.42 -29.25
N ASP A 514 9.48 -45.89 -29.43
CA ASP A 514 10.03 -45.64 -30.76
C ASP A 514 10.18 -46.96 -31.53
N SER A 515 9.77 -46.97 -32.79
CA SER A 515 9.92 -48.13 -33.66
C SER A 515 11.42 -48.40 -33.87
N HIS A 516 11.84 -49.63 -33.63
CA HIS A 516 13.20 -50.04 -33.94
C HIS A 516 13.38 -50.01 -35.45
N ASP A 517 14.54 -49.52 -35.90
CA ASP A 517 14.93 -49.63 -37.29
C ASP A 517 15.58 -51.01 -37.46
N ASP A 518 14.85 -51.95 -38.03
CA ASP A 518 15.29 -53.34 -38.22
C ASP A 518 16.53 -53.47 -39.12
N SER A 519 17.00 -52.36 -39.71
CA SER A 519 18.23 -52.29 -40.52
C SER A 519 19.52 -52.12 -39.71
N VAL A 520 19.44 -51.80 -38.41
CA VAL A 520 20.62 -51.58 -37.55
C VAL A 520 20.83 -52.79 -36.64
N GLU A 521 21.86 -53.59 -36.90
CA GLU A 521 22.24 -54.72 -36.04
C GLU A 521 22.75 -54.22 -34.67
N GLY A 522 21.95 -54.40 -33.62
CA GLY A 522 22.33 -54.09 -32.24
C GLY A 522 21.15 -54.11 -31.27
N PRO A 523 21.38 -54.24 -29.96
CA PRO A 523 20.30 -54.14 -28.97
C PRO A 523 19.67 -52.74 -29.03
N LYS A 524 18.34 -52.68 -28.93
CA LYS A 524 17.59 -51.42 -28.87
C LYS A 524 18.16 -50.53 -27.75
N GLU A 525 18.59 -49.31 -28.10
CA GLU A 525 19.19 -48.35 -27.16
C GLU A 525 18.30 -48.14 -25.92
N PHE A 526 16.98 -48.16 -26.11
CA PHE A 526 15.98 -48.00 -25.06
C PHE A 526 15.03 -49.22 -25.05
N PRO A 527 15.23 -50.20 -24.16
CA PRO A 527 14.34 -51.36 -24.05
C PRO A 527 12.98 -50.95 -23.51
N GLN A 528 11.92 -51.57 -24.02
CA GLN A 528 10.56 -51.30 -23.58
C GLN A 528 10.31 -51.96 -22.22
N GLU A 529 10.24 -51.14 -21.17
CA GLU A 529 9.93 -51.58 -19.81
C GLU A 529 8.51 -51.17 -19.41
N LYS A 530 7.98 -50.07 -19.98
CA LYS A 530 6.61 -49.62 -19.70
C LYS A 530 5.58 -50.48 -20.42
N MET A 531 4.57 -50.93 -19.66
CA MET A 531 3.42 -51.64 -20.23
C MET A 531 2.53 -50.65 -21.00
N CYS A 532 2.42 -50.84 -22.32
CA CYS A 532 1.57 -50.04 -23.20
C CYS A 532 0.56 -50.97 -23.90
N LEU A 533 -0.74 -50.67 -23.84
CA LEU A 533 -1.77 -51.51 -24.48
C LEU A 533 -1.66 -51.52 -26.01
N ARG A 534 -1.27 -50.38 -26.59
CA ARG A 534 -1.09 -50.17 -28.03
C ARG A 534 -0.03 -49.10 -28.21
N LEU A 535 0.85 -49.25 -29.21
CA LEU A 535 1.96 -48.33 -29.45
C LEU A 535 1.55 -47.05 -30.18
N PHE A 536 0.61 -47.14 -31.12
CA PHE A 536 0.18 -46.01 -31.94
C PHE A 536 -1.33 -45.97 -32.13
N ARG A 537 -1.94 -44.77 -32.06
CA ARG A 537 -3.36 -44.53 -32.34
C ARG A 537 -3.56 -43.27 -33.21
N GLY A 538 -4.56 -43.34 -34.08
CA GLY A 538 -5.04 -42.20 -34.87
C GLY A 538 -4.15 -41.82 -36.07
N PRO A 539 -4.56 -40.82 -36.86
CA PRO A 539 -3.86 -40.41 -38.09
C PRO A 539 -2.43 -39.89 -37.84
N SER A 540 -2.22 -39.15 -36.73
CA SER A 540 -0.91 -38.64 -36.32
C SER A 540 -0.01 -39.69 -35.64
N ARG A 541 -0.46 -40.96 -35.57
CA ARG A 541 0.26 -42.07 -34.92
C ARG A 541 0.73 -41.69 -33.50
N MET A 542 -0.20 -41.23 -32.68
CA MET A 542 0.10 -40.79 -31.31
C MET A 542 0.59 -41.92 -30.44
N LYS A 543 1.60 -41.64 -29.60
CA LYS A 543 2.09 -42.53 -28.54
C LYS A 543 1.20 -42.51 -27.28
N PRO A 544 1.23 -43.57 -26.44
CA PRO A 544 0.38 -43.70 -25.26
C PRO A 544 0.95 -42.95 -24.04
N PHE A 545 0.64 -41.67 -23.88
CA PHE A 545 1.22 -40.84 -22.82
C PHE A 545 0.46 -40.83 -21.47
N LYS A 546 -0.77 -41.36 -21.42
CA LYS A 546 -1.60 -41.33 -20.21
C LYS A 546 -1.28 -42.53 -19.30
N TYR A 547 -0.84 -42.26 -18.08
CA TYR A 547 -0.59 -43.30 -17.06
C TYR A 547 -1.86 -43.62 -16.25
N ASN A 548 -2.14 -44.91 -16.02
CA ASN A 548 -3.30 -45.38 -15.25
C ASN A 548 -2.84 -46.07 -13.94
N HIS A 549 -3.02 -45.40 -12.81
CA HIS A 549 -2.42 -45.80 -11.53
C HIS A 549 -2.93 -47.10 -10.88
N PRO A 550 -4.20 -47.55 -11.00
CA PRO A 550 -4.58 -48.81 -10.37
C PRO A 550 -3.97 -50.06 -11.05
N GLN A 551 -3.72 -49.96 -12.36
CA GLN A 551 -3.35 -51.11 -13.21
C GLN A 551 -1.91 -51.01 -13.76
N GLY A 552 -1.25 -49.86 -13.63
CA GLY A 552 0.18 -49.70 -13.92
C GLY A 552 0.56 -49.70 -15.41
N PHE A 553 -0.33 -49.28 -16.30
CA PHE A 553 -0.04 -49.22 -17.75
C PHE A 553 -0.32 -47.85 -18.37
N PHE A 554 0.21 -47.68 -19.58
CA PHE A 554 0.05 -46.49 -20.41
C PHE A 554 -1.02 -46.70 -21.49
N SER A 555 -1.93 -45.73 -21.60
CA SER A 555 -2.94 -45.65 -22.64
C SER A 555 -2.77 -44.37 -23.45
N HIS A 556 -3.40 -44.33 -24.63
CA HIS A 556 -3.58 -43.08 -25.35
C HIS A 556 -4.56 -42.19 -24.57
N ARG A 557 -4.47 -40.89 -24.82
CA ARG A 557 -5.49 -39.96 -24.37
C ARG A 557 -6.82 -40.20 -25.08
#